data_AF-A0A381X018-F1
#
_entry.id   AF-A0A381X018-F1
#
_cell.length_a   1.000
_cell.length_b   1.000
_cell.length_c   1.000
_cell.angle_alpha   90.00
_cell.angle_beta   90.00
_cell.angle_gamma   90.00
#
_symmetry.space_group_name_H-M   'P 1'
#
loop_
_entity.id
_entity.type
_entity.pdbx_description
1 polymer ?
#
loop_
_entity_poly.entity_id
_entity_poly.type
_entity_poly.pdbx_seq_one_letter_code
_entity_poly.pdbx_strand_id
1 'polypeptide(L)'
;DKWNLMASFYPRTRKLEFNAMEWYQSEINTLSNHRDMFETADHLYRKIAKSVITELDAVMEVPPLLSTDRGQAFNIYRWASLFPGSGLEEIRSDIDAIITAKKTKGLLG
;
A
#
# COMPACT_ATOMS: atom_id res chain seq x y z
N ASP A 1 9.36 -3.74 -8.22
CA ASP A 1 8.36 -2.69 -7.98
C ASP A 1 7.95 -2.73 -6.52
N LYS A 2 8.33 -1.72 -5.72
CA LYS A 2 8.08 -1.69 -4.26
C LYS A 2 6.61 -1.44 -3.94
N TRP A 3 5.85 -0.93 -4.91
CA TRP A 3 4.46 -0.50 -4.78
C TRP A 3 3.44 -1.53 -5.29
N ASN A 4 3.88 -2.74 -5.66
CA ASN A 4 2.97 -3.77 -6.15
C ASN A 4 2.22 -4.46 -4.98
N LEU A 5 1.38 -3.67 -4.32
CA LEU A 5 0.54 -4.03 -3.18
C LEU A 5 -0.71 -4.80 -3.64
N MET A 6 -1.12 -4.63 -4.90
CA MET A 6 -2.35 -5.22 -5.46
C MET A 6 -2.25 -6.73 -5.73
N ALA A 7 -1.04 -7.29 -5.88
CA ALA A 7 -0.83 -8.70 -6.27
C ALA A 7 -0.42 -9.63 -5.10
N SER A 8 -0.49 -9.17 -3.84
CA SER A 8 0.10 -9.89 -2.70
C SER A 8 -0.83 -10.24 -1.54
N PHE A 9 -2.17 -10.17 -1.71
CA PHE A 9 -3.12 -10.35 -0.59
C PHE A 9 -2.80 -9.38 0.55
N TYR A 10 -2.68 -8.09 0.22
CA TYR A 10 -2.18 -7.05 1.11
C TYR A 10 -3.35 -6.32 1.78
N PRO A 11 -3.69 -6.56 3.07
CA PRO A 11 -4.69 -5.78 3.76
C PRO A 11 -3.99 -4.74 4.62
N ARG A 12 -2.97 -4.05 4.07
CA ARG A 12 -2.36 -2.89 4.76
C ARG A 12 -2.86 -1.64 4.05
N THR A 13 -3.85 -1.02 4.65
CA THR A 13 -4.43 0.24 4.20
C THR A 13 -4.33 1.22 5.35
N ARG A 14 -3.77 2.41 5.10
CA ARG A 14 -3.87 3.56 6.01
C ARG A 14 -4.77 4.61 5.38
N LYS A 15 -5.46 5.37 6.22
CA LYS A 15 -6.38 6.43 5.79
C LYS A 15 -5.72 7.77 6.06
N LEU A 16 -5.62 8.61 5.03
CA LEU A 16 -5.21 10.01 5.15
C LEU A 16 -6.46 10.88 5.08
N GLU A 17 -6.73 11.63 6.15
CA GLU A 17 -7.80 12.62 6.19
C GLU A 17 -7.21 13.97 6.57
N PHE A 18 -7.59 15.02 5.84
CA PHE A 18 -7.17 16.38 6.14
C PHE A 18 -8.26 17.37 5.73
N ASN A 19 -8.31 18.52 6.42
CA ASN A 19 -9.19 19.62 6.05
C ASN A 19 -8.52 20.48 4.97
N ALA A 20 -9.00 20.34 3.73
CA ALA A 20 -8.44 21.06 2.60
C ALA A 20 -8.55 22.60 2.75
N MET A 21 -9.65 23.10 3.35
CA MET A 21 -9.87 24.53 3.51
C MET A 21 -8.93 25.13 4.57
N GLU A 22 -8.77 24.45 5.69
CA GLU A 22 -7.83 24.86 6.74
C GLU A 22 -6.40 24.90 6.21
N TRP A 23 -5.99 23.85 5.48
CA TRP A 23 -4.66 23.81 4.90
C TRP A 23 -4.46 24.92 3.88
N TYR A 24 -5.41 25.14 2.98
CA TYR A 24 -5.35 26.22 2.01
C TYR A 24 -5.22 27.60 2.69
N GLN A 25 -6.03 27.88 3.71
CA GLN A 25 -5.94 29.14 4.47
C GLN A 25 -4.60 29.27 5.19
N SER A 26 -4.08 28.18 5.77
CA SER A 26 -2.76 28.18 6.41
C SER A 26 -1.65 28.53 5.41
N GLU A 27 -1.72 28.02 4.17
CA GLU A 27 -0.72 28.31 3.14
C GLU A 27 -0.81 29.76 2.66
N ILE A 28 -2.03 30.30 2.47
CA ILE A 28 -2.23 31.73 2.15
C ILE A 28 -1.65 32.63 3.24
N ASN A 29 -1.93 32.31 4.51
CA ASN A 29 -1.47 33.14 5.63
C ASN A 29 0.04 33.06 5.85
N THR A 30 0.67 31.92 5.52
CA THR A 30 2.11 31.71 5.65
C THR A 30 2.88 32.43 4.52
N LEU A 31 2.27 32.56 3.34
CA LEU A 31 2.85 33.23 2.17
C LEU A 31 2.41 34.70 2.15
N SER A 32 3.11 35.56 2.88
CA SER A 32 2.87 37.00 2.99
C SER A 32 2.49 37.69 1.65
N ASN A 33 1.27 38.25 1.60
CA ASN A 33 0.64 39.31 0.77
C ASN A 33 1.09 39.64 -0.68
N HIS A 34 2.06 38.96 -1.30
CA HIS A 34 2.62 39.37 -2.61
C HIS A 34 3.05 38.22 -3.52
N ARG A 35 2.40 37.06 -3.44
CA ARG A 35 2.70 35.93 -4.33
C ARG A 35 1.49 35.47 -5.15
N ASP A 36 1.81 34.95 -6.32
CA ASP A 36 0.87 34.44 -7.32
C ASP A 36 0.07 33.24 -6.77
N MET A 37 -1.21 33.16 -7.15
CA MET A 37 -2.14 32.10 -6.72
C MET A 37 -1.59 30.70 -7.04
N PHE A 38 -0.83 30.57 -8.13
CA PHE A 38 -0.21 29.32 -8.53
C PHE A 38 0.86 28.82 -7.56
N GLU A 39 1.59 29.71 -6.88
CA GLU A 39 2.61 29.29 -5.90
C GLU A 39 1.97 28.74 -4.62
N THR A 40 0.86 29.33 -4.20
CA THR A 40 0.08 28.83 -3.05
C THR A 40 -0.48 27.44 -3.35
N ALA A 41 -0.99 27.25 -4.58
CA ALA A 41 -1.48 25.94 -5.03
C ALA A 41 -0.36 24.90 -5.06
N ASP A 42 0.82 25.23 -5.62
CA ASP A 42 1.97 24.32 -5.65
C ASP A 42 2.41 23.91 -4.23
N HIS A 43 2.46 24.85 -3.28
CA HIS A 43 2.82 24.53 -1.90
C HIS A 43 1.80 23.59 -1.23
N LEU A 44 0.50 23.84 -1.44
CA LEU A 44 -0.56 22.96 -0.96
C LEU A 44 -0.45 21.55 -1.55
N TYR A 45 -0.25 21.42 -2.87
CA TYR A 45 -0.11 20.12 -3.52
C TYR A 45 1.14 19.38 -3.05
N ARG A 46 2.27 20.08 -2.84
CA ARG A 46 3.48 19.49 -2.26
C ARG A 46 3.25 18.98 -0.84
N LYS A 47 2.47 19.69 -0.02
CA LYS A 47 2.10 19.25 1.32
C LYS A 47 1.28 17.97 1.28
N ILE A 48 0.25 17.92 0.44
CA ILE A 48 -0.58 16.72 0.23
C ILE A 48 0.28 15.55 -0.25
N ALA A 49 1.14 15.77 -1.25
CA ALA A 49 2.01 14.73 -1.80
C ALA A 49 2.95 14.17 -0.72
N LYS A 50 3.56 15.03 0.11
CA LYS A 50 4.38 14.59 1.25
C LYS A 50 3.58 13.74 2.23
N SER A 51 2.37 14.16 2.59
CA SER A 51 1.50 13.37 3.49
C SER A 51 1.15 12.01 2.92
N VAL A 52 0.86 11.91 1.61
CA VAL A 52 0.62 10.63 0.94
C VAL A 52 1.86 9.75 0.99
N ILE A 53 3.03 10.28 0.66
CA ILE A 53 4.30 9.54 0.74
C ILE A 53 4.54 9.04 2.16
N THR A 54 4.34 9.88 3.18
CA THR A 54 4.51 9.48 4.58
C THR A 54 3.59 8.34 4.99
N GLU A 55 2.30 8.39 4.63
CA GLU A 55 1.38 7.28 4.94
C GLU A 55 1.74 6.00 4.19
N LEU A 56 2.19 6.13 2.94
CA LEU A 56 2.64 5.02 2.14
C LEU A 56 3.92 4.37 2.69
N ASP A 57 4.91 5.15 3.12
CA ASP A 57 6.10 4.66 3.83
C ASP A 57 5.68 3.96 5.13
N ALA A 58 4.74 4.56 5.87
CA ALA A 58 4.23 3.98 7.10
C ALA A 58 3.42 2.69 6.88
N VAL A 59 2.87 2.45 5.69
CA VAL A 59 2.24 1.17 5.30
C VAL A 59 3.30 0.08 5.07
N MET A 60 4.49 0.44 4.59
CA MET A 60 5.58 -0.52 4.36
C MET A 60 6.11 -1.12 5.66
N GLU A 61 6.15 -0.32 6.73
CA GLU A 61 6.61 -0.74 8.07
C GLU A 61 5.60 -1.64 8.81
N VAL A 62 4.32 -1.64 8.42
CA VAL A 62 3.31 -2.51 9.05
C VAL A 62 3.59 -3.96 8.66
N PRO A 63 3.69 -4.90 9.63
CA PRO A 63 3.94 -6.30 9.31
C PRO A 63 2.79 -6.89 8.47
N PRO A 64 3.07 -7.84 7.56
CA PRO A 64 2.04 -8.55 6.81
C PRO A 64 1.04 -9.23 7.75
N LEU A 65 -0.26 -9.12 7.44
CA LEU A 65 -1.33 -9.78 8.20
C LEU A 65 -1.29 -11.30 8.09
N LEU A 66 -0.81 -11.81 6.95
CA LEU A 66 -0.71 -13.24 6.70
C LEU A 66 0.64 -13.76 7.21
N SER A 67 0.59 -14.54 8.29
CA SER A 67 1.76 -15.21 8.84
C SER A 67 2.04 -16.54 8.11
N THR A 68 3.32 -16.90 7.98
CA THR A 68 3.74 -18.25 7.59
C THR A 68 3.67 -19.25 8.75
N ASP A 69 3.41 -18.78 9.98
CA ASP A 69 3.27 -19.63 11.15
C ASP A 69 2.09 -20.58 11.03
N ARG A 70 2.27 -21.80 11.57
CA ARG A 70 1.24 -22.85 11.62
C ARG A 70 0.62 -23.21 10.26
N GLY A 71 1.30 -22.91 9.16
CA GLY A 71 0.84 -23.23 7.80
C GLY A 71 -0.34 -22.37 7.30
N GLN A 72 -0.61 -21.22 7.92
CA GLN A 72 -1.75 -20.36 7.53
C GLN A 72 -1.63 -19.88 6.08
N ALA A 73 -0.45 -19.37 5.69
CA ALA A 73 -0.18 -18.99 4.31
C ALA A 73 -0.35 -20.17 3.33
N PHE A 74 0.20 -21.35 3.67
CA PHE A 74 0.08 -22.56 2.84
C PHE A 74 -1.37 -22.95 2.60
N ASN A 75 -2.19 -22.97 3.65
CA ASN A 75 -3.60 -23.29 3.52
C ASN A 75 -4.32 -22.29 2.62
N ILE A 76 -4.11 -20.99 2.81
CA ILE A 76 -4.77 -19.96 1.98
C ILE A 76 -4.36 -20.07 0.51
N TYR A 77 -3.07 -20.24 0.21
CA TYR A 77 -2.62 -20.44 -1.16
C TYR A 77 -3.14 -21.73 -1.77
N ARG A 78 -3.23 -22.81 -1.00
CA ARG A 78 -3.83 -24.08 -1.42
C ARG A 78 -5.32 -23.91 -1.74
N TRP A 79 -6.09 -23.25 -0.88
CA TRP A 79 -7.49 -22.92 -1.15
C TRP A 79 -7.65 -22.06 -2.39
N ALA A 80 -6.81 -21.03 -2.57
CA ALA A 80 -6.82 -20.18 -3.76
C ALA A 80 -6.52 -20.97 -5.05
N SER A 81 -5.61 -21.94 -4.99
CA SER A 81 -5.29 -22.81 -6.13
C SER A 81 -6.43 -23.77 -6.51
N LEU A 82 -7.35 -24.04 -5.58
CA LEU A 82 -8.52 -24.89 -5.77
C LEU A 82 -9.78 -24.09 -6.14
N PHE A 83 -9.68 -22.75 -6.22
CA PHE A 83 -10.84 -21.91 -6.48
C PHE A 83 -11.39 -22.19 -7.90
N PRO A 84 -12.64 -22.67 -8.02
CA PRO A 84 -13.19 -23.06 -9.31
C PRO A 84 -13.46 -21.81 -10.14
N GLY A 85 -12.83 -21.70 -11.31
CA GLY A 85 -13.02 -20.53 -12.18
C GLY A 85 -12.07 -20.40 -13.36
N SER A 86 -10.96 -21.13 -13.36
CA SER A 86 -10.08 -21.24 -14.52
C SER A 86 -9.84 -22.71 -14.77
N GLY A 87 -10.07 -23.22 -15.98
CA GLY A 87 -9.77 -24.60 -16.41
C GLY A 87 -8.27 -24.93 -16.42
N LEU A 88 -7.57 -24.56 -15.35
CA LEU A 88 -6.15 -24.70 -15.07
C LEU A 88 -5.94 -25.86 -14.09
N GLU A 89 -6.68 -26.96 -14.26
CA GLU A 89 -6.48 -28.17 -13.44
C GLU A 89 -5.05 -28.74 -13.56
N GLU A 90 -4.30 -28.33 -14.58
CA GLU A 90 -2.93 -28.79 -14.85
C GLU A 90 -1.83 -27.87 -14.30
N ILE A 91 -2.12 -26.63 -13.90
CA ILE A 91 -1.08 -25.75 -13.33
C ILE A 91 -1.02 -26.00 -11.82
N ARG A 92 -0.36 -27.10 -11.43
CA ARG A 92 0.14 -27.28 -10.06
C ARG A 92 1.24 -26.24 -9.80
N SER A 93 0.83 -25.06 -9.37
CA SER A 93 1.77 -24.07 -8.84
C SER A 93 2.45 -24.67 -7.60
N ASP A 94 3.79 -24.68 -7.58
CA ASP A 94 4.58 -25.03 -6.40
C ASP A 94 4.33 -23.96 -5.31
N ILE A 95 3.37 -24.25 -4.43
CA ILE A 95 2.91 -23.34 -3.38
C ILE A 95 4.07 -23.01 -2.44
N ASP A 96 4.97 -23.96 -2.17
CA ASP A 96 6.11 -23.76 -1.29
C ASP A 96 7.14 -22.81 -1.92
N ALA A 97 7.39 -22.95 -3.22
CA ALA A 97 8.21 -21.98 -3.96
C ALA A 97 7.59 -20.57 -3.94
N ILE A 98 6.26 -20.46 -4.08
CA ILE A 98 5.56 -19.17 -4.02
C ILE A 98 5.66 -18.53 -2.63
N ILE A 99 5.45 -19.30 -1.56
CA ILE A 99 5.53 -18.81 -0.18
C ILE A 99 6.96 -18.39 0.13
N THR A 100 7.95 -19.18 -0.25
CA THR A 100 9.36 -18.87 -0.05
C THR A 100 9.75 -17.59 -0.78
N ALA A 101 9.34 -17.45 -2.06
CA ALA A 101 9.59 -16.25 -2.85
C ALA A 101 8.87 -15.00 -2.32
N LYS A 102 7.73 -15.16 -1.63
CA LYS A 102 7.01 -14.05 -1.00
C LYS A 102 7.60 -13.68 0.36
N LYS A 103 8.10 -14.65 1.13
CA LYS A 103 8.80 -14.44 2.39
C LYS A 103 10.11 -13.68 2.18
N THR A 104 10.91 -14.05 1.18
CA THR A 104 12.15 -13.32 0.83
C THR A 104 11.89 -11.88 0.39
N LYS A 105 10.69 -11.59 -0.14
CA LYS A 105 10.24 -10.25 -0.51
C LYS A 105 9.59 -9.47 0.65
N GLY A 106 9.49 -10.04 1.85
CA GLY A 106 8.83 -9.41 3.01
C GLY A 106 7.31 -9.26 2.86
N LEU A 107 6.69 -10.08 2.01
CA LEU A 107 5.24 -10.03 1.74
C LEU A 107 4.43 -10.93 2.68
N LEU A 108 5.09 -11.81 3.43
CA LEU A 108 4.51 -12.70 4.44
C LEU A 108 5.34 -12.61 5.72
N GLY A 109 4.68 -12.72 6.86
CA GLY A 109 5.32 -12.80 8.19
C GLY A 109 6.01 -14.13 8.41
#